data_AF-A0A920S2J6-F1
#
_entry.id   AF-A0A920S2J6-F1
#
_cell.length_a   1.000
_cell.length_b   1.000
_cell.length_c   1.000
_cell.angle_alpha   90.00
_cell.angle_beta   90.00
_cell.angle_gamma   90.00
#
_symmetry.space_group_name_H-M   'P 1'
#
loop_
_entity.id
_entity.type
_entity.pdbx_description
1 polymer ?
#
loop_
_entity_poly.entity_id
_entity_poly.type
_entity_poly.pdbx_seq_one_letter_code
_entity_poly.pdbx_strand_id
1 'polypeptide(L)' 'MIDINFLDFTNNPIAAIDAIFTKFDINLNQETREKMLSFAEQKSQLSLKHNYSLDEFGLKEDMVNQVFSAYKNEFNL' A
#
# COMPACT_ATOMS: atom_id res chain seq x y z
N MET A 1 -12.55 -9.63 3.98
CA MET A 1 -11.72 -8.43 4.24
C MET A 1 -10.27 -8.81 4.11
N ILE A 2 -9.44 -7.99 3.46
CA ILE A 2 -7.99 -8.16 3.37
C ILE A 2 -7.33 -6.82 3.66
N ASP A 3 -6.27 -6.84 4.45
CA ASP A 3 -5.48 -5.66 4.81
C ASP A 3 -4.21 -5.67 3.97
N ILE A 4 -3.91 -4.55 3.32
CA ILE A 4 -2.76 -4.40 2.44
C ILE A 4 -1.90 -3.27 2.99
N ASN A 5 -0.69 -3.63 3.43
CA ASN A 5 0.28 -2.64 3.85
C ASN A 5 0.82 -1.88 2.63
N PHE A 6 0.86 -0.55 2.72
CA PHE A 6 1.33 0.31 1.64
C PHE A 6 2.79 0.02 1.26
N LEU A 7 3.68 -0.13 2.23
CA LEU A 7 5.10 -0.40 1.98
C LEU A 7 5.27 -1.76 1.29
N ASP A 8 4.62 -2.81 1.78
CA ASP A 8 4.68 -4.14 1.17
C ASP A 8 4.16 -4.12 -0.26
N PHE A 9 3.05 -3.41 -0.50
CA PHE A 9 2.48 -3.25 -1.84
C PHE A 9 3.40 -2.47 -2.78
N THR A 10 4.03 -1.39 -2.31
CA THR A 10 4.96 -0.61 -3.14
C THR A 10 6.25 -1.35 -3.44
N ASN A 11 6.74 -2.17 -2.51
CA ASN A 11 7.96 -2.96 -2.69
C ASN A 11 7.73 -4.19 -3.57
N ASN A 12 6.59 -4.88 -3.42
CA ASN A 12 6.26 -6.07 -4.18
C ASN A 12 4.75 -6.16 -4.48
N PRO A 13 4.25 -5.41 -5.48
CA PRO A 13 2.84 -5.35 -5.79
C PRO A 13 2.27 -6.70 -6.26
N ILE A 14 3.09 -7.53 -6.91
CA ILE A 14 2.65 -8.85 -7.41
C ILE A 14 2.38 -9.82 -6.28
N ALA A 15 3.23 -9.83 -5.24
CA ALA A 15 2.98 -10.67 -4.06
C ALA A 15 1.67 -10.30 -3.37
N ALA A 16 1.36 -9.01 -3.27
CA ALA A 16 0.08 -8.55 -2.74
C ALA A 16 -1.12 -8.98 -3.62
N ILE A 17 -0.98 -8.90 -4.95
CA ILE A 17 -2.02 -9.37 -5.89
C ILE A 17 -2.24 -10.87 -5.76
N ASP A 18 -1.18 -11.67 -5.74
CA ASP A 18 -1.26 -13.13 -5.59
C ASP A 18 -1.98 -13.49 -4.26
N ALA A 19 -1.71 -12.76 -3.17
CA ALA A 19 -2.37 -12.93 -1.88
C ALA A 19 -3.87 -12.56 -1.90
N ILE A 20 -4.24 -11.48 -2.59
CA ILE A 20 -5.65 -11.07 -2.77
C ILE A 20 -6.42 -12.15 -3.51
N PHE A 21 -5.93 -12.56 -4.68
CA PHE A 21 -6.63 -13.51 -5.55
C PHE A 21 -6.78 -14.87 -4.87
N THR A 22 -5.76 -15.33 -4.15
CA THR A 22 -5.83 -16.55 -3.34
C THR A 22 -6.89 -16.44 -2.24
N LYS A 23 -6.94 -15.33 -1.51
CA LYS A 23 -7.88 -15.16 -0.39
C LYS A 23 -9.35 -15.12 -0.81
N PHE A 24 -9.63 -14.65 -2.03
CA PHE A 24 -10.98 -14.58 -2.58
C PHE A 24 -11.32 -15.76 -3.50
N ASP A 25 -10.44 -16.76 -3.60
CA ASP A 25 -10.60 -17.93 -4.48
C ASP A 25 -10.84 -17.53 -5.95
N ILE A 26 -10.18 -16.46 -6.39
CA ILE A 26 -10.27 -15.95 -7.76
C ILE A 26 -9.07 -16.48 -8.55
N ASN A 27 -9.34 -17.14 -9.66
CA ASN A 27 -8.28 -17.59 -10.55
C ASN A 27 -7.65 -16.41 -11.31
N LEU A 28 -6.39 -16.12 -11.01
CA LEU A 28 -5.59 -15.16 -11.76
C LEU A 28 -4.95 -15.86 -12.97
N ASN A 29 -5.46 -15.56 -14.16
CA ASN A 29 -4.84 -16.07 -15.39
C ASN A 29 -3.46 -15.45 -15.63
N GLN A 30 -2.59 -16.19 -16.33
CA GLN A 30 -1.21 -15.79 -16.58
C GLN A 30 -1.11 -14.49 -17.39
N GLU A 31 -1.96 -14.31 -18.40
CA GLU A 31 -1.95 -13.09 -19.24
C GLU A 31 -2.21 -11.82 -18.42
N THR A 32 -3.16 -11.89 -17.48
CA THR A 32 -3.51 -10.78 -16.60
C THR A 32 -2.37 -10.49 -15.64
N ARG A 33 -1.74 -11.53 -15.09
CA ARG A 33 -0.56 -11.41 -14.23
C ARG A 33 0.60 -10.72 -14.95
N GLU A 34 0.86 -11.09 -16.20
CA GLU A 34 1.91 -10.49 -17.02
C GLU A 34 1.63 -9.00 -17.33
N LYS A 35 0.37 -8.65 -17.64
CA LYS A 35 -0.03 -7.24 -17.81
C LYS A 35 0.15 -6.42 -16.54
N MET A 36 -0.18 -6.98 -15.38
CA MET A 36 0.02 -6.31 -14.09
C MET A 36 1.51 -6.10 -13.78
N LEU A 37 2.36 -7.10 -14.06
CA LEU A 37 3.81 -6.99 -13.92
C LEU A 37 4.37 -5.88 -14.81
N SER A 38 4.03 -5.89 -16.10
CA SER A 38 4.51 -4.90 -17.06
C SER A 38 4.11 -3.47 -16.65
N PHE A 39 2.88 -3.28 -16.16
CA PHE A 39 2.43 -1.99 -15.64
C PHE A 39 3.21 -1.54 -14.39
N ALA A 40 3.47 -2.46 -13.45
CA ALA A 40 4.23 -2.14 -12.24
C ALA A 40 5.67 -1.71 -12.56
N GLU A 41 6.33 -2.39 -13.51
CA GLU A 41 7.68 -2.03 -13.96
C GLU A 41 7.72 -0.65 -14.61
N GLN A 42 6.73 -0.29 -15.43
CA GLN A 42 6.63 1.03 -16.07
C GLN A 42 6.44 2.16 -15.05
N LYS A 43 5.65 1.91 -13.99
CA LYS A 43 5.25 2.96 -13.03
C LYS A 43 6.32 3.28 -11.97
N SER A 44 7.25 2.36 -11.71
CA SER A 44 8.37 2.53 -10.77
C SER A 44 9.21 3.80 -11.05
N GLN A 45 9.17 4.33 -12.27
CA GLN A 45 9.98 5.48 -12.69
C GLN A 45 9.44 6.86 -12.24
N LEU A 46 8.29 6.95 -11.56
CA LEU A 46 7.56 8.23 -11.33
C LEU A 46 7.40 8.66 -9.87
N SER A 47 8.21 8.16 -8.93
CA SER A 47 8.09 8.58 -7.52
C SER A 47 8.64 10.00 -7.27
N LEU A 48 7.78 11.00 -7.44
CA LEU A 48 7.98 12.33 -6.88
C LEU A 48 7.59 12.30 -5.41
N LYS A 49 8.57 12.46 -4.51
CA LYS A 49 8.28 12.71 -3.09
C LYS A 49 7.63 14.08 -2.98
N HIS A 50 6.37 14.11 -2.56
CA HIS A 50 5.71 15.33 -2.15
C HIS A 50 6.03 15.57 -0.67
N ASN A 51 6.61 16.73 -0.36
CA ASN A 51 6.82 17.14 1.02
C ASN A 51 5.54 17.82 1.50
N TYR A 52 4.77 17.12 2.32
CA TYR A 52 3.64 17.69 3.06
C TYR A 52 4.04 17.81 4.53
N SER A 53 3.70 18.93 5.17
CA SER A 53 3.81 19.05 6.63
C SER A 53 2.43 19.11 7.29
N LEU A 54 2.32 18.52 8.48
CA LEU A 54 1.10 18.62 9.30
C LEU A 54 0.80 20.08 9.70
N ASP A 55 1.84 20.91 9.87
CA ASP A 55 1.70 22.32 10.22
C ASP A 55 0.91 23.12 9.17
N GLU A 56 0.99 22.75 7.89
CA GLU A 56 0.26 23.41 6.79
C GLU A 56 -1.26 23.31 6.96
N PHE A 57 -1.72 22.35 7.76
CA PHE A 57 -3.14 22.09 8.05
C PHE A 57 -3.50 22.39 9.51
N GLY A 58 -2.58 22.99 10.28
CA GLY A 58 -2.77 23.23 11.72
C GLY A 58 -2.79 21.95 12.57
N LEU A 59 -2.28 20.84 12.04
CA LEU A 59 -2.21 19.55 12.73
C LEU A 59 -0.87 19.39 13.43
N LYS A 60 -0.88 18.69 14.57
CA LYS A 60 0.34 18.33 15.32
C LYS A 60 0.54 16.83 15.27
N GLU A 61 1.80 16.42 15.12
CA GLU A 61 2.18 15.00 15.05
C GLU A 61 1.70 14.22 16.27
N ASP A 62 1.85 14.76 17.48
CA ASP A 62 1.39 14.12 18.72
C ASP A 62 -0.11 13.84 18.73
N MET A 63 -0.91 14.78 18.21
CA MET A 63 -2.36 14.66 18.15
C MET A 63 -2.76 13.57 17.17
N VAL A 64 -2.11 13.51 16.01
CA VAL A 64 -2.32 12.45 15.01
C VAL A 64 -1.90 11.10 15.58
N ASN A 65 -0.71 10.99 16.16
CA ASN A 65 -0.21 9.75 16.76
C ASN A 65 -1.13 9.23 17.88
N GLN A 66 -1.68 10.12 18.70
CA GLN A 66 -2.63 9.73 19.74
C GLN A 66 -3.92 9.16 19.14
N VAL A 67 -4.50 9.83 18.14
CA VAL A 67 -5.73 9.38 17.46
C VAL A 67 -5.53 8.04 16.75
N PHE A 68 -4.39 7.84 16.10
CA PHE A 68 -4.09 6.61 15.35
C PHE A 68 -3.37 5.53 16.17
N SER A 69 -3.15 5.72 17.47
CA SER A 69 -2.39 4.81 18.33
C SER A 69 -2.93 3.37 18.31
N ALA A 70 -4.25 3.20 18.42
CA ALA A 70 -4.89 1.89 18.35
C ALA A 70 -4.64 1.20 17.00
N TYR A 71 -4.79 1.95 15.89
CA TYR A 71 -4.54 1.44 14.54
C TYR A 71 -3.07 1.05 14.33
N LYS A 72 -2.13 1.89 14.77
CA LYS A 72 -0.69 1.59 14.68
C LYS A 72 -0.32 0.34 15.47
N ASN A 73 -0.91 0.15 16.65
CA ASN A 73 -0.71 -1.07 17.45
C ASN A 73 -1.33 -2.30 16.79
N GLU A 74 -2.53 -2.19 16.22
CA GLU A 74 -3.22 -3.30 15.55
C GLU A 74 -2.46 -3.80 14.31
N PHE A 75 -1.93 -2.88 13.51
CA PHE A 75 -1.22 -3.18 12.26
C PHE A 75 0.30 -3.13 12.37
N ASN A 76 0.82 -2.94 13.59
CA ASN A 76 2.25 -2.90 13.93
C ASN A 76 3.06 -1.91 13.06
N LEU A 77 2.52 -0.69 12.91
CA LEU A 77 3.01 0.41 12.06
C LEU A 77 3.88 1.44 12.80
#